data_AF-A0A7H4LX41-F1
#
_entry.id   AF-A0A7H4LX41-F1
#
_cell.length_a   1.000
_cell.length_b   1.000
_cell.length_c   1.000
_cell.angle_alpha   90.00
_cell.angle_beta   90.00
_cell.angle_gamma   90.00
#
_symmetry.space_group_name_H-M   'P 1'
#
loop_
_entity.id
_entity.type
_entity.pdbx_description
1 polymer ?
#
loop_
_entity_poly.entity_id
_entity_poly.type
_entity_poly.pdbx_seq_one_letter_code
_entity_poly.pdbx_strand_id
1 'polypeptide(L)'
;MRWRRNEILQIVVFSIFLGCSLAAIGEKAEPIVKVLDSLVHVMLKLTGYVMLFAPLTVFAAISGLIAERGLGVMVSAGIFMGEFYLTLGMLWAILIGLSTVIVGPCISRLTKAIFEPALLAFTTSSSEAAFPGTLDKLEKFGVSSKIASFVLPIGYSFNLVGSMAYCSFATVFIAQACNVHLSMGEQITMLLILMLTSKGMAGVPRASMVVIAATLNQFNIPEAGLILLMASTRSSIWVAPPPT
;
A
#
# COMPACT_ATOMS: atom_id res chain seq x y z
N MET A 1 -11.68 6.00 -24.44
CA MET A 1 -12.33 5.94 -23.10
C MET A 1 -11.62 4.88 -22.22
N ARG A 2 -10.34 5.08 -21.90
CA ARG A 2 -9.46 4.09 -21.22
C ARG A 2 -9.19 4.41 -19.74
N TRP A 3 -9.61 5.59 -19.28
CA TRP A 3 -9.51 6.11 -17.90
C TRP A 3 -10.33 5.34 -16.84
N ARG A 4 -10.96 4.22 -17.20
CA ARG A 4 -11.89 3.47 -16.33
C ARG A 4 -11.23 2.33 -15.55
N ARG A 5 -9.96 2.04 -15.82
CA ARG A 5 -9.17 1.08 -15.06
C ARG A 5 -8.11 1.85 -14.29
N ASN A 6 -7.91 1.51 -13.02
CA ASN A 6 -7.06 2.18 -12.05
C ASN A 6 -5.56 2.07 -12.42
N GLU A 7 -5.17 2.59 -13.58
CA GLU A 7 -3.83 2.46 -14.17
C GLU A 7 -2.97 3.65 -13.79
N ILE A 8 -2.66 3.72 -12.50
CA ILE A 8 -1.88 4.78 -11.86
C ILE A 8 -0.51 4.94 -12.55
N LEU A 9 0.12 3.83 -12.94
CA LEU A 9 1.39 3.86 -13.67
C LEU A 9 1.29 4.62 -15.00
N GLN A 10 0.20 4.43 -15.77
CA GLN A 10 0.01 5.16 -17.04
C GLN A 10 -0.15 6.67 -16.80
N ILE A 11 -0.86 7.04 -15.72
CA ILE A 11 -1.05 8.44 -15.34
C ILE A 11 0.29 9.08 -14.96
N VAL A 12 1.13 8.36 -14.22
CA VAL A 12 2.47 8.84 -13.81
C VAL A 12 3.40 9.00 -15.01
N VAL A 13 3.43 8.01 -15.91
CA VAL A 13 4.25 8.11 -17.13
C VAL A 13 3.80 9.30 -17.97
N PHE A 14 2.49 9.47 -18.17
CA PHE A 14 1.94 10.62 -18.88
C PHE A 14 2.28 11.95 -18.19
N SER A 15 2.15 12.04 -16.87
CA SER A 15 2.42 13.29 -16.13
C SER A 15 3.89 13.68 -16.18
N ILE A 16 4.83 12.73 -16.23
CA ILE A 16 6.26 12.99 -16.45
C ILE A 16 6.48 13.59 -17.84
N PHE A 17 5.94 12.98 -18.90
CA PHE A 17 6.08 13.51 -20.26
C PHE A 17 5.44 14.90 -20.40
N LEU A 18 4.26 15.09 -19.82
CA LEU A 18 3.57 16.38 -19.80
C LEU A 18 4.39 17.43 -19.04
N GLY A 19 4.92 17.08 -17.86
CA GLY A 19 5.76 17.96 -17.05
C GLY A 19 7.05 18.36 -17.77
N CYS A 20 7.74 17.41 -18.41
CA CYS A 20 8.92 17.68 -19.24
C CYS A 20 8.58 18.60 -20.43
N SER A 21 7.45 18.37 -21.09
CA SER A 21 7.01 19.18 -22.24
C SER A 21 6.66 20.61 -21.82
N LEU A 22 5.94 20.79 -20.71
CA LEU A 22 5.64 22.11 -20.15
C LEU A 22 6.92 22.85 -19.74
N ALA A 23 7.87 22.14 -19.13
CA ALA A 23 9.17 22.73 -18.78
C ALA A 23 9.98 23.15 -20.00
N ALA A 24 9.95 22.38 -21.10
CA ALA A 24 10.64 22.69 -22.34
C ALA A 24 10.05 23.90 -23.08
N ILE A 25 8.74 24.16 -22.93
CA ILE A 25 8.04 25.30 -23.53
C ILE A 25 8.39 26.63 -22.83
N GLY A 26 8.77 26.59 -21.54
CA GLY A 26 9.15 27.78 -20.77
C GLY A 26 7.98 28.71 -20.45
N GLU A 27 8.15 30.03 -20.61
CA GLU A 27 7.17 31.05 -20.20
C GLU A 27 5.76 30.85 -20.79
N LYS A 28 5.65 30.32 -22.02
CA LYS A 28 4.34 30.09 -22.65
C LYS A 28 3.50 29.03 -21.92
N ALA A 29 4.12 28.15 -21.14
CA ALA A 29 3.44 27.12 -20.36
C ALA A 29 3.04 27.59 -18.94
N GLU A 30 3.50 28.77 -18.50
CA GLU A 30 3.27 29.27 -17.14
C GLU A 30 1.79 29.31 -16.71
N PRO A 31 0.83 29.74 -17.58
CA PRO A 31 -0.58 29.73 -17.20
C PRO A 31 -1.11 28.32 -16.89
N ILE A 32 -0.68 27.32 -17.66
CA ILE A 32 -1.08 25.92 -17.45
C ILE A 32 -0.51 25.41 -16.14
N VAL A 33 0.76 25.70 -15.86
CA VAL A 33 1.42 25.31 -14.60
C VAL A 33 0.69 25.90 -13.39
N LYS A 34 0.29 27.18 -13.44
CA LYS A 34 -0.46 27.83 -12.35
C LYS A 34 -1.85 27.21 -12.12
N VAL A 35 -2.53 26.80 -13.17
CA VAL A 35 -3.82 26.09 -13.06
C VAL A 35 -3.63 24.73 -12.41
N LEU A 36 -2.61 23.97 -12.83
CA LEU A 36 -2.30 22.66 -12.26
C LEU A 36 -1.94 22.76 -10.77
N ASP A 37 -1.14 23.77 -10.40
CA ASP A 37 -0.76 24.07 -9.02
C ASP A 37 -1.98 24.40 -8.14
N SER A 38 -2.88 25.25 -8.65
CA SER A 38 -4.14 25.57 -7.97
C SER A 38 -5.00 24.32 -7.75
N LEU A 39 -5.04 23.41 -8.74
CA LEU A 39 -5.79 22.16 -8.66
C LEU A 39 -5.21 21.21 -7.60
N VAL A 40 -3.87 21.14 -7.48
CA VAL A 40 -3.22 20.43 -6.38
C VAL A 40 -3.74 20.96 -5.05
N HIS A 41 -3.68 22.27 -4.79
CA HIS A 41 -4.16 22.86 -3.54
C HIS A 41 -5.63 22.56 -3.22
N VAL A 42 -6.51 22.53 -4.24
CA VAL A 42 -7.91 22.12 -4.06
C VAL A 42 -8.01 20.66 -3.59
N MET A 43 -7.27 19.74 -4.21
CA MET A 43 -7.23 18.32 -3.81
C MET A 43 -6.66 18.14 -2.41
N LEU A 44 -5.63 18.91 -2.04
CA LEU A 44 -5.06 18.92 -0.70
C LEU A 44 -6.10 19.37 0.34
N LYS A 45 -6.84 20.44 0.04
CA LYS A 45 -7.89 20.97 0.93
C LYS A 45 -9.03 19.97 1.12
N LEU A 46 -9.48 19.33 0.04
CA LEU A 46 -10.51 18.30 0.07
C LEU A 46 -10.09 17.12 0.95
N THR A 47 -8.83 16.70 0.84
CA THR A 47 -8.28 15.62 1.67
C THR A 47 -8.27 15.99 3.15
N GLY A 48 -7.95 17.25 3.47
CA GLY A 48 -8.07 17.77 4.83
C GLY A 48 -9.48 17.64 5.41
N TYR A 49 -10.53 17.82 4.60
CA TYR A 49 -11.91 17.60 5.06
C TYR A 49 -12.20 16.12 5.33
N VAL A 50 -11.72 15.22 4.46
CA VAL A 50 -11.86 13.77 4.68
C VAL A 50 -11.13 13.33 5.96
N MET A 51 -9.97 13.92 6.25
CA MET A 51 -9.20 13.61 7.46
C MET A 51 -9.94 13.93 8.76
N LEU A 52 -10.87 14.90 8.78
CA LEU A 52 -11.69 15.17 9.97
C LEU A 52 -12.56 13.97 10.37
N PHE A 53 -12.95 13.14 9.40
CA PHE A 53 -13.74 11.93 9.64
C PHE A 53 -12.87 10.69 9.92
N ALA A 54 -11.55 10.78 9.74
CA ALA A 54 -10.64 9.65 9.91
C ALA A 54 -10.78 8.98 11.29
N PRO A 55 -10.85 9.69 12.44
CA PRO A 55 -11.00 9.05 13.75
C PRO A 55 -12.25 8.18 13.87
N LEU A 56 -13.37 8.63 13.30
CA LEU A 56 -14.62 7.87 13.29
C LEU A 56 -14.50 6.61 12.42
N THR A 57 -13.87 6.75 11.24
CA THR A 57 -13.60 5.61 10.34
C THR A 57 -12.69 4.58 11.00
N VAL A 58 -11.64 5.02 11.72
CA VAL A 58 -10.76 4.13 12.49
C VAL A 58 -11.56 3.34 13.51
N PHE A 59 -12.37 4.03 14.30
CA PHE A 59 -13.19 3.43 15.34
C PHE A 59 -14.18 2.40 14.77
N ALA A 60 -14.89 2.77 13.70
CA ALA A 60 -15.82 1.87 13.03
C ALA A 60 -15.13 0.63 12.43
N ALA A 61 -13.95 0.81 11.84
CA ALA A 61 -13.18 -0.30 11.28
C ALA A 61 -12.73 -1.30 12.35
N ILE A 62 -12.20 -0.81 13.49
CA ILE A 62 -11.77 -1.66 14.61
C ILE A 62 -12.97 -2.34 15.28
N SER A 63 -14.07 -1.60 15.48
CA SER A 63 -15.30 -2.14 16.08
C SER A 63 -15.93 -3.23 15.21
N GLY A 64 -16.02 -3.03 13.89
CA GLY A 64 -16.53 -4.04 12.95
C GLY A 64 -15.68 -5.30 12.94
N LEU A 65 -14.35 -5.17 13.02
CA LEU A 65 -13.44 -6.30 13.10
C LEU A 65 -13.70 -7.17 14.35
N ILE A 66 -13.93 -6.53 15.50
CA ILE A 66 -14.26 -7.21 16.76
C ILE A 66 -15.63 -7.89 16.67
N ALA A 67 -16.62 -7.24 16.03
CA ALA A 67 -17.98 -7.74 15.89
C ALA A 67 -18.08 -8.96 14.95
N GLU A 68 -17.32 -9.00 13.86
CA GLU A 68 -17.38 -10.11 12.89
C GLU A 68 -16.61 -11.36 13.33
N ARG A 69 -15.50 -11.20 14.07
CA ARG A 69 -14.56 -12.31 14.33
C ARG A 69 -14.67 -12.91 15.72
N GLY A 70 -15.30 -12.20 16.66
CA GLY A 70 -15.37 -12.59 18.06
C GLY A 70 -13.99 -12.73 18.73
N LEU A 71 -13.99 -13.11 20.02
CA LEU A 71 -12.76 -13.28 20.81
C LEU A 71 -12.06 -14.64 20.60
N GLY A 72 -12.74 -15.63 19.98
CA GLY A 72 -12.26 -17.02 19.90
C GLY A 72 -11.38 -17.35 18.68
N VAL A 73 -11.69 -16.80 17.50
CA VAL A 73 -10.84 -16.92 16.29
C VAL A 73 -9.61 -15.99 16.39
N MET A 74 -9.64 -15.07 17.36
CA MET A 74 -8.58 -14.11 17.65
C MET A 74 -7.27 -14.75 18.11
N VAL A 75 -7.23 -15.99 18.60
CA VAL A 75 -5.96 -16.53 19.11
C VAL A 75 -5.03 -16.89 17.94
N SER A 76 -5.44 -17.77 17.03
CA SER A 76 -4.58 -18.15 15.89
C SER A 76 -4.45 -17.04 14.85
N ALA A 77 -5.54 -16.34 14.53
CA ALA A 77 -5.48 -15.19 13.63
C ALA A 77 -4.75 -14.00 14.28
N GLY A 78 -4.81 -13.86 15.60
CA GLY A 78 -4.11 -12.81 16.35
C GLY A 78 -2.64 -13.10 16.55
N ILE A 79 -2.20 -14.36 16.63
CA ILE A 79 -0.78 -14.72 16.57
C ILE A 79 -0.23 -14.34 15.18
N PHE A 80 -0.89 -14.75 14.11
CA PHE A 80 -0.50 -14.39 12.74
C PHE A 80 -0.47 -12.87 12.52
N MET A 81 -1.55 -12.17 12.91
CA MET A 81 -1.62 -10.70 12.82
C MET A 81 -0.59 -10.03 13.72
N GLY A 82 -0.34 -10.57 14.91
CA GLY A 82 0.66 -10.08 15.86
C GLY A 82 2.06 -10.15 15.29
N GLU A 83 2.46 -11.30 14.73
CA GLU A 83 3.75 -11.48 14.06
C GLU A 83 3.89 -10.56 12.84
N PHE A 84 2.82 -10.42 12.05
CA PHE A 84 2.80 -9.52 10.91
C PHE A 84 2.97 -8.05 11.31
N TYR A 85 2.19 -7.56 12.29
CA TYR A 85 2.30 -6.19 12.79
C TYR A 85 3.61 -5.93 13.52
N LEU A 86 4.15 -6.91 14.26
CA LEU A 86 5.46 -6.82 14.87
C LEU A 86 6.54 -6.64 13.80
N THR A 87 6.49 -7.44 12.75
CA THR A 87 7.44 -7.34 11.61
C THR A 87 7.33 -5.99 10.91
N LEU A 88 6.11 -5.49 10.69
CA LEU A 88 5.88 -4.19 10.08
C LEU A 88 6.36 -3.04 10.97
N GLY A 89 6.14 -3.13 12.29
CA GLY A 89 6.64 -2.19 13.28
C GLY A 89 8.16 -2.19 13.37
N MET A 90 8.80 -3.35 13.33
CA MET A 90 10.25 -3.48 13.29
C MET A 90 10.84 -2.88 12.01
N LEU A 91 10.23 -3.16 10.86
CA LEU A 91 10.61 -2.55 9.59
C LEU A 91 10.53 -1.02 9.66
N TRP A 92 9.43 -0.48 10.19
CA TRP A 92 9.27 0.97 10.37
C TRP A 92 10.33 1.55 11.31
N ALA A 93 10.59 0.89 12.44
CA ALA A 93 11.61 1.32 13.39
C ALA A 93 13.01 1.34 12.74
N ILE A 94 13.36 0.32 11.95
CA ILE A 94 14.63 0.26 11.21
C ILE A 94 14.70 1.38 10.17
N LEU A 95 13.67 1.56 9.35
CA LEU A 95 13.66 2.58 8.31
C LEU A 95 13.72 3.99 8.89
N ILE A 96 12.95 4.28 9.93
CA ILE A 96 12.96 5.59 10.61
C ILE A 96 14.30 5.80 11.32
N GLY A 97 14.83 4.77 11.99
CA GLY A 97 16.11 4.82 12.68
C GLY A 97 17.27 5.09 11.71
N LEU A 98 17.37 4.30 10.64
CA LEU A 98 18.38 4.48 9.60
C LEU A 98 18.25 5.86 8.92
N SER A 99 17.03 6.28 8.61
CA SER A 99 16.78 7.60 8.04
C SER A 99 17.23 8.72 8.99
N THR A 100 16.99 8.56 10.29
CA THR A 100 17.41 9.54 11.32
C THR A 100 18.93 9.60 11.44
N VAL A 101 19.65 8.48 11.28
CA VAL A 101 21.12 8.45 11.28
C VAL A 101 21.70 9.10 10.03
N ILE A 102 21.14 8.84 8.85
CA ILE A 102 21.67 9.34 7.57
C ILE A 102 21.31 10.81 7.33
N VAL A 103 20.06 11.19 7.59
CA VAL A 103 19.52 12.53 7.26
C VAL A 103 19.52 13.45 8.48
N GLY A 104 19.47 12.88 9.69
CA GLY A 104 19.48 13.63 10.95
C GLY A 104 18.11 13.72 11.64
N PRO A 105 18.03 14.50 12.73
CA PRO A 105 16.87 14.53 13.65
C PRO A 105 15.57 15.08 13.03
N CYS A 106 15.66 15.72 11.86
CA CYS A 106 14.48 16.23 11.15
C CYS A 106 13.47 15.13 10.79
N ILE A 107 13.93 13.87 10.65
CA ILE A 107 13.10 12.71 10.35
C ILE A 107 12.03 12.47 11.42
N SER A 108 12.33 12.66 12.70
CA SER A 108 11.33 12.49 13.76
C SER A 108 10.16 13.46 13.59
N ARG A 109 10.44 14.71 13.22
CA ARG A 109 9.41 15.72 12.91
C ARG A 109 8.63 15.36 11.64
N LEU A 110 9.33 14.83 10.62
CA LEU A 110 8.70 14.39 9.37
C LEU A 110 7.73 13.24 9.63
N THR A 111 8.15 12.20 10.35
CA THR A 111 7.32 11.04 10.70
C THR A 111 6.05 11.46 11.43
N LYS A 112 6.14 12.40 12.37
CA LYS A 112 4.96 12.95 13.06
C LYS A 112 4.03 13.70 12.09
N ALA A 113 4.58 14.46 11.14
CA ALA A 113 3.79 15.22 10.18
C ALA A 113 3.00 14.33 9.20
N ILE A 114 3.58 13.18 8.80
CA ILE A 114 2.95 12.24 7.86
C ILE A 114 2.09 11.17 8.53
N PHE A 115 2.04 11.13 9.86
CA PHE A 115 1.28 10.13 10.63
C PHE A 115 -0.22 10.18 10.34
N GLU A 116 -0.79 11.38 10.18
CA GLU A 116 -2.21 11.58 9.83
C GLU A 116 -2.57 10.93 8.47
N PRO A 117 -1.89 11.24 7.34
CA PRO A 117 -2.08 10.50 6.09
C PRO A 117 -1.87 8.98 6.23
N ALA A 118 -0.87 8.54 6.98
CA ALA A 118 -0.61 7.11 7.18
C ALA A 118 -1.78 6.40 7.89
N LEU A 119 -2.38 7.05 8.89
CA LEU A 119 -3.56 6.53 9.59
C LEU A 119 -4.78 6.46 8.66
N LEU A 120 -4.95 7.44 7.78
CA LEU A 120 -6.00 7.40 6.76
C LEU A 120 -5.79 6.21 5.81
N ALA A 121 -4.57 5.98 5.33
CA ALA A 121 -4.24 4.83 4.48
C ALA A 121 -4.58 3.50 5.17
N PHE A 122 -4.22 3.37 6.45
CA PHE A 122 -4.49 2.18 7.25
C PHE A 122 -5.99 1.91 7.39
N THR A 123 -6.77 2.95 7.69
CA THR A 123 -8.18 2.82 8.05
C THR A 123 -9.09 2.67 6.84
N THR A 124 -8.72 3.28 5.73
CA THR A 124 -9.39 3.11 4.44
C THR A 124 -8.88 1.91 3.66
N SER A 125 -7.79 1.28 4.13
CA SER A 125 -7.07 0.22 3.41
C SER A 125 -6.68 0.63 1.98
N SER A 126 -6.42 1.93 1.76
CA SER A 126 -6.10 2.51 0.45
C SER A 126 -4.96 3.51 0.57
N SER A 127 -3.84 3.20 -0.05
CA SER A 127 -2.72 4.11 -0.17
C SER A 127 -3.04 5.29 -1.10
N GLU A 128 -4.00 5.14 -2.03
CA GLU A 128 -4.49 6.21 -2.91
C GLU A 128 -5.19 7.32 -2.11
N ALA A 129 -6.00 6.93 -1.13
CA ALA A 129 -6.76 7.88 -0.30
C ALA A 129 -5.84 8.80 0.51
N ALA A 130 -4.67 8.30 0.91
CA ALA A 130 -3.68 9.08 1.66
C ALA A 130 -2.70 9.87 0.78
N PHE A 131 -2.69 9.63 -0.53
CA PHE A 131 -1.70 10.23 -1.44
C PHE A 131 -1.71 11.77 -1.42
N PRO A 132 -2.85 12.46 -1.59
CA PRO A 132 -2.85 13.92 -1.61
C PRO A 132 -2.46 14.49 -0.24
N GLY A 133 -3.00 13.92 0.84
CA GLY A 133 -2.67 14.35 2.20
C GLY A 133 -1.18 14.20 2.52
N THR A 134 -0.53 13.17 2.00
CA THR A 134 0.92 12.97 2.14
C THR A 134 1.69 14.05 1.37
N LEU A 135 1.27 14.40 0.15
CA LEU A 135 1.88 15.46 -0.64
C LEU A 135 1.81 16.83 0.06
N ASP A 136 0.64 17.20 0.60
CA ASP A 136 0.46 18.46 1.37
C ASP A 136 1.38 18.55 2.59
N LYS A 137 1.48 17.47 3.36
CA LYS A 137 2.33 17.44 4.57
C LYS A 137 3.81 17.55 4.22
N LEU A 138 4.24 16.97 3.08
CA LEU A 138 5.62 17.07 2.60
C LEU A 138 5.96 18.50 2.14
N GLU A 139 5.06 19.15 1.40
CA GLU A 139 5.25 20.54 0.97
C GLU A 139 5.32 21.49 2.16
N LYS A 140 4.39 21.35 3.13
CA LYS A 140 4.40 22.13 4.38
C LYS A 140 5.62 21.87 5.24
N PHE A 141 6.21 20.67 5.15
CA PHE A 141 7.46 20.35 5.84
C PHE A 141 8.69 21.02 5.21
N GLY A 142 8.56 21.51 3.97
CA GLY A 142 9.63 22.19 3.22
C GLY A 142 10.24 21.36 2.08
N VAL A 143 9.64 20.21 1.73
CA VAL A 143 10.05 19.45 0.54
C VAL A 143 9.57 20.19 -0.71
N SER A 144 10.45 20.35 -1.69
CA SER A 144 10.07 20.95 -2.97
C SER A 144 8.92 20.16 -3.62
N SER A 145 7.86 20.85 -4.01
CA SER A 145 6.71 20.25 -4.70
C SER A 145 7.12 19.44 -5.93
N LYS A 146 8.15 19.90 -6.66
CA LYS A 146 8.70 19.17 -7.82
C LYS A 146 9.28 17.81 -7.44
N ILE A 147 9.97 17.71 -6.30
CA ILE A 147 10.55 16.45 -5.81
C ILE A 147 9.43 15.55 -5.29
N ALA A 148 8.55 16.08 -4.45
CA ALA A 148 7.47 15.30 -3.85
C ALA A 148 6.51 14.74 -4.91
N SER A 149 6.08 15.57 -5.87
CA SER A 149 5.18 15.16 -6.96
C SER A 149 5.78 14.16 -7.94
N PHE A 150 7.12 14.01 -7.96
CA PHE A 150 7.79 13.01 -8.79
C PHE A 150 8.08 11.71 -8.03
N VAL A 151 8.64 11.82 -6.82
CA VAL A 151 9.07 10.66 -6.02
C VAL A 151 7.86 9.90 -5.47
N LEU A 152 6.83 10.60 -5.00
CA LEU A 152 5.70 9.99 -4.31
C LEU A 152 4.88 9.05 -5.22
N PRO A 153 4.53 9.41 -6.48
CA PRO A 153 3.82 8.49 -7.37
C PRO A 153 4.62 7.25 -7.76
N ILE A 154 5.94 7.41 -7.95
CA ILE A 154 6.85 6.29 -8.24
C ILE A 154 6.91 5.35 -7.03
N GLY A 155 7.10 5.90 -5.83
CA GLY A 155 7.09 5.13 -4.59
C GLY A 155 5.76 4.41 -4.40
N TYR A 156 4.64 5.10 -4.56
CA TYR A 156 3.30 4.52 -4.46
C TYR A 156 3.13 3.28 -5.35
N SER A 157 3.60 3.34 -6.61
CA SER A 157 3.38 2.24 -7.57
C SER A 157 4.39 1.10 -7.42
N PHE A 158 5.64 1.41 -7.09
CA PHE A 158 6.74 0.45 -7.12
C PHE A 158 7.20 -0.02 -5.73
N ASN A 159 6.79 0.65 -4.65
CA ASN A 159 7.18 0.31 -3.27
C ASN A 159 6.09 -0.49 -2.55
N LEU A 160 5.69 -1.63 -3.12
CA LEU A 160 4.63 -2.50 -2.61
C LEU A 160 5.12 -3.43 -1.48
N VAL A 161 5.94 -2.92 -0.56
CA VAL A 161 6.58 -3.71 0.51
C VAL A 161 5.54 -4.31 1.45
N GLY A 162 4.54 -3.54 1.86
CA GLY A 162 3.46 -4.05 2.72
C GLY A 162 2.68 -5.20 2.08
N SER A 163 2.34 -5.07 0.79
CA SER A 163 1.64 -6.12 0.04
C SER A 163 2.49 -7.38 -0.12
N MET A 164 3.79 -7.24 -0.32
CA MET A 164 4.70 -8.40 -0.42
C MET A 164 4.95 -9.07 0.91
N ALA A 165 5.12 -8.30 1.98
CA ALA A 165 5.16 -8.85 3.33
C ALA A 165 3.88 -9.67 3.59
N TYR A 166 2.71 -9.11 3.27
CA TYR A 166 1.45 -9.85 3.41
C TYR A 166 1.45 -11.14 2.57
N CYS A 167 1.83 -11.10 1.29
CA CYS A 167 1.85 -12.28 0.44
C CYS A 167 2.82 -13.36 0.96
N SER A 168 3.99 -12.97 1.46
CA SER A 168 4.97 -13.90 2.06
C SER A 168 4.41 -14.57 3.31
N PHE A 169 3.91 -13.78 4.26
CA PHE A 169 3.32 -14.29 5.50
C PHE A 169 2.11 -15.19 5.21
N ALA A 170 1.23 -14.74 4.32
CA ALA A 170 0.05 -15.49 3.88
C ALA A 170 0.42 -16.85 3.27
N THR A 171 1.45 -16.89 2.41
CA THR A 171 1.86 -18.13 1.74
C THR A 171 2.51 -19.12 2.73
N VAL A 172 3.36 -18.63 3.64
CA VAL A 172 3.97 -19.46 4.70
C VAL A 172 2.91 -19.97 5.66
N PHE A 173 1.94 -19.14 6.06
CA PHE A 173 0.83 -19.53 6.93
C PHE A 173 -0.01 -20.63 6.29
N ILE A 174 -0.33 -20.52 4.99
CA ILE A 174 -1.05 -21.57 4.27
C ILE A 174 -0.22 -22.86 4.20
N ALA A 175 1.08 -22.77 3.91
CA ALA A 175 1.96 -23.94 3.88
C ALA A 175 1.92 -24.69 5.22
N GLN A 176 2.03 -23.96 6.33
CA GLN A 176 1.93 -24.53 7.68
C GLN A 176 0.54 -25.13 7.97
N ALA A 177 -0.54 -24.45 7.58
CA ALA A 177 -1.90 -24.95 7.75
C ALA A 177 -2.18 -26.23 6.94
N CYS A 178 -1.53 -26.39 5.79
CA CYS A 178 -1.60 -27.58 4.94
C CYS A 178 -0.56 -28.66 5.32
N ASN A 179 0.19 -28.49 6.42
CA ASN A 179 1.30 -29.37 6.83
C ASN A 179 2.38 -29.57 5.74
N VAL A 180 2.60 -28.55 4.91
CA VAL A 180 3.69 -28.52 3.93
C VAL A 180 4.92 -27.89 4.58
N HIS A 181 5.98 -28.68 4.75
CA HIS A 181 7.24 -28.19 5.25
C HIS A 181 8.06 -27.54 4.14
N LEU A 182 8.27 -26.22 4.26
CA LEU A 182 9.18 -25.48 3.39
C LEU A 182 10.58 -25.46 4.01
N SER A 183 11.56 -25.98 3.29
CA SER A 183 12.98 -25.86 3.64
C SER A 183 13.42 -24.39 3.62
N MET A 184 14.54 -24.09 4.28
CA MET A 184 15.10 -22.73 4.29
C MET A 184 15.42 -22.23 2.87
N GLY A 185 15.87 -23.13 1.99
CA GLY A 185 16.11 -22.82 0.58
C GLY A 185 14.83 -22.40 -0.14
N GLU A 186 13.75 -23.15 0.03
CA GLU A 186 12.44 -22.84 -0.58
C GLU A 186 11.86 -21.54 -0.05
N GLN A 187 12.02 -21.25 1.26
CA GLN A 187 11.58 -19.97 1.83
C GLN A 187 12.34 -18.79 1.23
N ILE A 188 13.66 -18.90 1.06
CA ILE A 188 14.47 -17.85 0.42
C ILE A 188 14.07 -17.68 -1.06
N THR A 189 13.94 -18.78 -1.80
CA THR A 189 13.50 -18.73 -3.20
C THR A 189 12.12 -18.11 -3.34
N MET A 190 11.19 -18.45 -2.45
CA MET A 190 9.84 -17.87 -2.40
C MET A 190 9.91 -16.37 -2.17
N LEU A 191 10.69 -15.91 -1.20
CA LEU A 191 10.88 -14.48 -0.94
C LEU A 191 11.45 -13.76 -2.15
N LEU A 192 12.44 -14.33 -2.83
CA LEU A 192 13.04 -13.74 -4.04
C LEU A 192 12.02 -13.65 -5.20
N ILE A 193 11.21 -14.69 -5.41
CA ILE A 193 10.15 -14.68 -6.41
C ILE A 193 9.13 -13.60 -6.06
N LEU A 194 8.65 -13.55 -4.83
CA LEU A 194 7.69 -12.53 -4.39
C LEU A 194 8.26 -11.11 -4.54
N MET A 195 9.54 -10.89 -4.19
CA MET A 195 10.22 -9.61 -4.41
C MET A 195 10.26 -9.20 -5.89
N LEU A 196 10.53 -10.15 -6.78
CA LEU A 196 10.53 -9.91 -8.23
C LEU A 196 9.11 -9.60 -8.74
N THR A 197 8.12 -10.41 -8.35
CA THR A 197 6.73 -10.27 -8.75
C THR A 197 6.11 -8.96 -8.26
N SER A 198 6.55 -8.43 -7.11
CA SER A 198 6.16 -7.13 -6.57
C SER A 198 6.18 -6.01 -7.60
N LYS A 199 7.24 -5.95 -8.41
CA LYS A 199 7.44 -4.87 -9.40
C LYS A 199 6.48 -4.98 -10.59
N GLY A 200 5.94 -6.18 -10.83
CA GLY A 200 4.93 -6.45 -11.85
C GLY A 200 3.48 -6.23 -11.39
N MET A 201 3.22 -6.00 -10.10
CA MET A 201 1.86 -5.81 -9.59
C MET A 201 1.30 -4.39 -9.81
N ALA A 202 2.12 -3.44 -10.26
CA ALA A 202 1.70 -2.06 -10.47
C ALA A 202 0.51 -1.98 -11.46
N GLY A 203 -0.68 -1.64 -10.95
CA GLY A 203 -1.88 -1.43 -11.76
C GLY A 203 -2.78 -2.65 -11.99
N VAL A 204 -2.52 -3.79 -11.34
CA VAL A 204 -3.40 -4.97 -11.43
C VAL A 204 -4.37 -4.99 -10.23
N PRO A 205 -5.70 -4.83 -10.42
CA PRO A 205 -6.66 -4.98 -9.34
C PRO A 205 -6.58 -6.39 -8.74
N ARG A 206 -6.59 -6.51 -7.41
CA ARG A 206 -6.53 -7.79 -6.68
C ARG A 206 -5.25 -8.62 -6.98
N ALA A 207 -4.15 -7.95 -7.36
CA ALA A 207 -2.88 -8.59 -7.68
C ALA A 207 -2.39 -9.54 -6.57
N SER A 208 -2.58 -9.18 -5.30
CA SER A 208 -2.13 -9.99 -4.16
C SER A 208 -2.71 -11.41 -4.15
N MET A 209 -3.98 -11.61 -4.47
CA MET A 209 -4.58 -12.96 -4.50
C MET A 209 -4.04 -13.80 -5.65
N VAL A 210 -3.85 -13.19 -6.83
CA VAL A 210 -3.27 -13.87 -8.00
C VAL A 210 -1.82 -14.27 -7.70
N VAL A 211 -1.05 -13.38 -7.07
CA VAL A 211 0.33 -13.66 -6.68
C VAL A 211 0.42 -14.76 -5.63
N ILE A 212 -0.44 -14.75 -4.62
CA ILE A 212 -0.47 -15.83 -3.61
C ILE A 212 -0.82 -17.16 -4.28
N ALA A 213 -1.87 -17.22 -5.10
CA ALA A 213 -2.26 -18.45 -5.80
C ALA A 213 -1.14 -19.00 -6.69
N ALA A 214 -0.50 -18.13 -7.47
CA ALA A 214 0.65 -18.51 -8.30
C ALA A 214 1.83 -19.03 -7.46
N THR A 215 2.07 -18.41 -6.30
CA THR A 215 3.14 -18.84 -5.38
C THR A 215 2.82 -20.19 -4.75
N LEU A 216 1.57 -20.43 -4.33
CA LEU A 216 1.14 -21.73 -3.78
C LEU A 216 1.37 -22.85 -4.81
N ASN A 217 0.96 -22.63 -6.05
CA ASN A 217 1.13 -23.59 -7.15
C ASN A 217 2.62 -23.90 -7.40
N GLN A 218 3.47 -22.86 -7.45
CA GLN A 218 4.92 -22.98 -7.66
C GLN A 218 5.63 -23.84 -6.61
N PHE A 219 5.14 -23.86 -5.36
CA PHE A 219 5.71 -24.60 -4.24
C PHE A 219 4.90 -25.85 -3.85
N ASN A 220 4.00 -26.32 -4.73
CA ASN A 220 3.13 -27.49 -4.52
C ASN A 220 2.26 -27.40 -3.24
N ILE A 221 1.88 -26.18 -2.84
CA ILE A 221 1.00 -25.96 -1.71
C ILE A 221 -0.46 -25.97 -2.21
N PRO A 222 -1.38 -26.72 -1.57
CA PRO A 222 -2.77 -26.80 -2.03
C PRO A 222 -3.47 -25.43 -2.10
N GLU A 223 -4.02 -25.08 -3.26
CA GLU A 223 -4.78 -23.83 -3.47
C GLU A 223 -6.05 -23.76 -2.62
N ALA A 224 -6.55 -24.89 -2.12
CA ALA A 224 -7.65 -24.94 -1.15
C ALA A 224 -7.34 -24.11 0.12
N GLY A 225 -6.07 -23.93 0.48
CA GLY A 225 -5.65 -23.06 1.58
C GLY A 225 -5.91 -21.58 1.34
N LEU A 226 -6.11 -21.15 0.09
CA LEU A 226 -6.50 -19.78 -0.25
C LEU A 226 -7.85 -19.40 0.39
N ILE A 227 -8.74 -20.39 0.60
CA ILE A 227 -10.05 -20.22 1.24
C ILE A 227 -9.90 -19.69 2.68
N LEU A 228 -8.84 -20.06 3.39
CA LEU A 228 -8.54 -19.57 4.74
C LEU A 228 -8.26 -18.05 4.76
N LEU A 229 -7.65 -17.52 3.71
CA LEU A 229 -7.40 -16.07 3.54
C LEU A 229 -8.61 -15.33 2.98
N MET A 230 -9.35 -15.96 2.08
CA MET A 230 -10.59 -15.39 1.55
C MET A 230 -11.65 -15.23 2.63
N ALA A 231 -11.67 -16.15 3.61
CA ALA A 231 -12.49 -16.00 4.79
C ALA A 231 -12.08 -14.82 5.67
N SER A 232 -10.80 -14.39 5.67
CA SER A 232 -10.27 -13.30 6.51
C SER A 232 -10.32 -11.91 5.86
N THR A 233 -10.41 -11.84 4.53
CA THR A 233 -10.36 -10.58 3.76
C THR A 233 -11.76 -10.15 3.30
N ARG A 234 -12.13 -8.87 3.48
CA ARG A 234 -13.47 -8.27 3.18
C ARG A 234 -13.96 -8.47 1.72
N SER A 235 -13.13 -9.01 0.83
CA SER A 235 -13.46 -9.30 -0.57
C SER A 235 -14.39 -10.51 -0.79
N SER A 236 -14.69 -11.30 0.25
CA SER A 236 -15.60 -12.46 0.17
C SER A 236 -17.07 -12.11 -0.16
N ILE A 237 -17.47 -10.84 -0.04
CA ILE A 237 -18.84 -10.41 -0.34
C ILE A 237 -19.12 -10.30 -1.86
N TRP A 238 -18.10 -10.27 -2.71
CA TRP A 238 -18.26 -9.99 -4.16
C TRP A 238 -17.66 -11.04 -5.11
N VAL A 239 -17.35 -12.24 -4.61
CA VAL A 239 -16.96 -13.35 -5.49
C VAL A 239 -18.23 -14.04 -5.94
N ALA A 240 -18.69 -13.70 -7.16
CA ALA A 240 -19.69 -14.52 -7.84
C ALA A 240 -19.16 -15.96 -7.94
N PRO A 241 -20.01 -16.98 -7.71
CA PRO A 241 -19.59 -18.37 -7.82
C PRO A 241 -19.04 -18.64 -9.23
N PRO A 242 -18.07 -19.57 -9.37
CA PRO A 242 -17.55 -19.94 -10.68
C PRO A 242 -18.70 -20.41 -11.58
N PRO A 243 -18.71 -20.05 -12.89
CA PRO A 243 -19.65 -20.64 -13.81
C PRO A 243 -19.40 -22.15 -13.89
N THR A 244 -20.48 -22.91 -13.68
CA THR A 244 -20.55 -24.37 -13.83
C THR A 244 -20.07 -24.84 -15.19
#